data_AF-A0A7J6DKD3-F1
#
_entry.id   AF-A0A7J6DKD3-F1
#
_cell.length_a   1.000
_cell.length_b   1.000
_cell.length_c   1.000
_cell.angle_alpha   90.00
_cell.angle_beta   90.00
_cell.angle_gamma   90.00
#
_symmetry.space_group_name_H-M   'P 1'
#
loop_
_entity.id
_entity.type
_entity.pdbx_description
1 polymer ?
#
loop_
_entity_poly.entity_id
_entity_poly.type
_entity_poly.pdbx_seq_one_letter_code
_entity_poly.pdbx_strand_id
1 'polypeptide(L)'
;MTRAALVSGEGDLLAYTNGNNILEDSTLLSDHTVGIEMQPDAVSFGALSADTAPTSSGFSDDNDEFDLDRPTEGFASIPEAIEDIRQGKIVVVVDDEDRENEGDLIMAAELATPEAMAFIVKYGTGIVCVSMKGEDLERLQIPLMVHQKENDEKLCTAFTVTVDAKHGTSTGVSARDRATTVLALASGDSKPDDFNRPGHIFPLKYREGGVLKRAGHTEASVDLAVLAGFNPAAVLCEVVDDDGSMARLPKLREFAARENLKIVSIADLIRYRRKRDKLIVRSAAAPIPTMWGPFTSYCYKSILDGIEHIAMVKGDIGDGQDVLVRVHSECLTGDIFGSARCDCGNQLALAMQQIEAAGRGVLVYLRGHEGRGIGLGHKLNAYNLQDKGRDTVEANEELGLPVDSREYGIGAQILRDLGVRTMKLMTNNPAKYIGLKGYGLAVVGRVPLLSLITKENKKYLETKRAKMGHVYGFEPNNRLINVNNSNSKQGVESSSDAVSNS
;
A
#
# COMPACT_ATOMS: atom_id res chain seq x y z
N MET A 1 -31.36 44.32 7.65
CA MET A 1 -31.19 44.93 9.00
C MET A 1 -30.51 43.85 9.83
N THR A 2 -29.27 43.97 10.32
CA THR A 2 -28.57 45.12 10.93
C THR A 2 -27.07 45.02 10.66
N ARG A 3 -26.43 46.19 10.60
CA ARG A 3 -25.06 46.53 10.15
C ARG A 3 -24.01 46.43 11.27
N ALA A 4 -22.78 46.10 10.84
CA ALA A 4 -21.48 46.70 11.21
C ALA A 4 -20.85 46.31 12.58
N ALA A 5 -19.52 46.34 12.79
CA ALA A 5 -18.45 47.07 12.09
C ALA A 5 -17.07 46.39 12.23
N LEU A 6 -16.20 46.63 11.24
CA LEU A 6 -14.74 46.52 11.28
C LEU A 6 -14.15 47.72 12.03
N VAL A 7 -13.12 47.49 12.86
CA VAL A 7 -12.17 48.54 13.29
C VAL A 7 -10.75 47.96 13.22
N SER A 8 -9.93 48.59 12.39
CA SER A 8 -8.48 48.48 12.30
C SER A 8 -7.80 49.38 13.34
N GLY A 9 -6.67 48.96 13.88
CA GLY A 9 -5.77 49.80 14.67
C GLY A 9 -4.31 49.40 14.46
N GLU A 10 -3.55 50.28 13.80
CA GLU A 10 -2.09 50.30 13.73
C GLU A 10 -1.47 50.94 14.99
N GLY A 11 -0.18 50.67 15.23
CA GLY A 11 0.72 51.36 16.20
C GLY A 11 0.81 50.64 17.54
N ASP A 12 1.97 50.36 18.16
CA ASP A 12 3.26 51.04 18.07
C ASP A 12 4.42 50.13 18.50
N LEU A 13 5.58 50.41 17.92
CA LEU A 13 6.91 49.94 18.34
C LEU A 13 7.28 50.49 19.72
N LEU A 14 7.77 49.65 20.64
CA LEU A 14 8.79 50.06 21.62
C LEU A 14 9.71 48.89 21.97
N ALA A 15 11.02 49.18 21.95
CA ALA A 15 12.12 48.25 22.11
C ALA A 15 12.81 48.41 23.48
N TYR A 16 13.52 47.35 23.88
CA TYR A 16 14.62 47.23 24.85
C TYR A 16 14.48 47.76 26.29
N THR A 17 14.76 46.88 27.25
CA THR A 17 15.73 47.14 28.32
C THR A 17 16.45 45.86 28.75
N ASN A 18 17.79 45.88 28.61
CA ASN A 18 18.74 45.05 29.36
C ASN A 18 18.74 45.47 30.84
N GLY A 19 18.94 44.52 31.75
CA GLY A 19 19.19 44.82 33.15
C GLY A 19 19.53 43.57 33.97
N ASN A 20 20.83 43.29 34.10
CA ASN A 20 21.38 42.44 35.15
C ASN A 20 21.02 43.03 36.53
N ASN A 21 20.53 42.20 37.46
CA ASN A 21 21.04 42.22 38.83
C ASN A 21 20.73 40.93 39.57
N ILE A 22 21.78 40.48 40.25
CA ILE A 22 21.93 39.31 41.11
C ILE A 22 21.31 39.63 42.48
N LEU A 23 20.65 38.66 43.11
CA LEU A 23 20.67 38.41 44.56
C LEU A 23 20.18 36.99 44.86
N GLU A 24 21.02 36.28 45.60
CA GLU A 24 20.89 34.90 46.09
C GLU A 24 19.80 34.78 47.18
N ASP A 25 19.07 33.64 47.24
CA ASP A 25 19.18 32.73 48.39
C ASP A 25 18.50 31.35 48.16
N SER A 26 19.27 30.32 48.52
CA SER A 26 18.97 28.98 49.05
C SER A 26 17.91 28.00 48.47
N THR A 27 18.48 26.94 47.87
CA THR A 27 18.43 25.51 48.31
C THR A 27 17.46 24.49 47.67
N LEU A 28 18.10 23.37 47.29
CA LEU A 28 17.63 22.00 47.04
C LEU A 28 17.05 21.70 45.66
N LEU A 29 17.87 21.08 44.79
CA LEU A 29 17.64 19.73 44.24
C LEU A 29 18.85 19.27 43.38
N SER A 30 19.40 18.13 43.81
CA SER A 30 20.39 17.21 43.19
C SER A 30 20.84 17.43 41.74
N ASP A 31 22.14 17.68 41.59
CA ASP A 31 22.93 17.55 40.36
C ASP A 31 23.05 16.08 39.91
N HIS A 32 22.54 15.78 38.72
CA HIS A 32 23.05 14.71 37.86
C HIS A 32 23.44 15.33 36.52
N THR A 33 24.63 15.92 36.47
CA THR A 33 25.26 16.39 35.24
C THR A 33 25.81 15.17 34.49
N VAL A 34 25.11 14.74 33.43
CA VAL A 34 25.68 13.85 32.42
C VAL A 34 26.58 14.71 31.53
N GLY A 35 27.87 14.74 31.84
CA GLY A 35 28.88 15.38 31.01
C GLY A 35 28.92 14.74 29.63
N ILE A 36 28.70 15.53 28.59
CA ILE A 36 29.00 15.16 27.21
C ILE A 36 30.51 15.32 27.04
N GLU A 37 31.24 14.21 27.03
CA GLU A 37 32.63 14.17 26.58
C GLU A 37 32.68 14.40 25.06
N MET A 38 33.13 15.58 24.64
CA MET A 38 33.56 15.83 23.27
C MET A 38 34.93 15.17 23.04
N GLN A 39 34.97 14.08 22.29
CA GLN A 39 36.21 13.50 21.76
C GLN A 39 36.71 14.34 20.57
N PRO A 40 37.95 14.84 20.56
CA PRO A 40 38.50 15.60 19.46
C PRO A 40 39.28 14.65 18.53
N ASP A 41 38.58 13.96 17.64
CA ASP A 41 39.21 13.28 16.49
C ASP A 41 38.22 13.25 15.31
N ALA A 42 37.73 14.44 14.94
CA ALA A 42 37.10 14.66 13.64
C ALA A 42 38.22 14.89 12.62
N VAL A 43 38.72 13.82 12.01
CA VAL A 43 39.56 13.93 10.82
C VAL A 43 38.69 14.52 9.70
N SER A 44 38.95 15.78 9.36
CA SER A 44 38.38 16.46 8.21
C SER A 44 38.77 15.72 6.92
N PHE A 45 37.88 14.87 6.40
CA PHE A 45 37.99 14.39 5.03
C PHE A 45 37.38 15.42 4.09
N GLY A 46 38.27 16.11 3.38
CA GLY A 46 37.94 17.11 2.38
C GLY A 46 37.04 16.57 1.28
N ALA A 47 36.32 17.49 0.64
CA ALA A 47 35.45 17.25 -0.51
C ALA A 47 36.14 16.37 -1.56
N LEU A 48 35.82 15.08 -1.55
CA LEU A 48 36.01 14.23 -2.71
C LEU A 48 34.86 14.58 -3.66
N SER A 49 35.21 15.32 -4.70
CA SER A 49 34.44 15.33 -5.94
C SER A 49 34.20 13.86 -6.31
N ALA A 50 32.98 13.38 -6.08
CA ALA A 50 32.57 12.09 -6.59
C ALA A 50 32.60 12.22 -8.11
N ASP A 51 33.64 11.67 -8.73
CA ASP A 51 33.60 11.34 -10.15
C ASP A 51 32.33 10.51 -10.35
N THR A 52 31.32 11.14 -10.95
CA THR A 52 30.10 10.52 -11.43
C THR A 52 30.45 9.67 -12.65
N ALA A 53 31.26 8.64 -12.45
CA ALA A 53 31.36 7.55 -13.38
C ALA A 53 30.14 6.64 -13.12
N PRO A 54 29.22 6.48 -14.09
CA PRO A 54 28.11 5.56 -13.92
C PRO A 54 28.69 4.15 -13.82
N THR A 55 28.61 3.54 -12.65
CA THR A 55 28.78 2.09 -12.54
C THR A 55 27.58 1.46 -13.23
N SER A 56 27.72 1.19 -14.52
CA SER A 56 26.80 0.36 -15.28
C SER A 56 26.99 -1.10 -14.83
N SER A 57 26.52 -1.45 -13.64
CA SER A 57 26.14 -2.84 -13.41
C SER A 57 24.89 -3.06 -14.26
N GLY A 58 25.10 -3.54 -15.49
CA GLY A 58 24.01 -3.86 -16.41
C GLY A 58 22.98 -4.73 -15.69
N PHE A 59 21.71 -4.34 -15.80
CA PHE A 59 20.62 -5.20 -15.41
C PHE A 59 20.69 -6.44 -16.30
N SER A 60 20.67 -7.65 -15.71
CA SER A 60 20.24 -8.81 -16.47
C SER A 60 18.76 -8.57 -16.80
N ASP A 61 18.45 -8.36 -18.07
CA ASP A 61 17.10 -8.07 -18.57
C ASP A 61 16.11 -9.25 -18.39
N ASP A 62 16.55 -10.38 -17.82
CA ASP A 62 15.80 -11.64 -17.93
C ASP A 62 15.01 -12.08 -16.67
N ASN A 63 14.95 -11.27 -15.59
CA ASN A 63 14.19 -11.64 -14.37
C ASN A 63 13.32 -10.50 -13.79
N ASP A 64 12.67 -9.69 -14.63
CA ASP A 64 11.57 -8.80 -14.17
C ASP A 64 10.27 -9.62 -14.02
N GLU A 65 10.27 -10.53 -13.05
CA GLU A 65 9.28 -11.60 -12.88
C GLU A 65 7.97 -11.18 -12.18
N PHE A 66 7.50 -9.93 -12.30
CA PHE A 66 6.17 -9.55 -11.79
C PHE A 66 5.52 -8.49 -12.68
N ASP A 67 4.95 -8.95 -13.81
CA ASP A 67 3.83 -8.23 -14.41
C ASP A 67 2.71 -8.15 -13.37
N LEU A 68 2.37 -6.94 -12.92
CA LEU A 68 1.31 -6.72 -11.93
C LEU A 68 -0.07 -7.19 -12.41
N ASP A 69 -0.25 -7.35 -13.73
CA ASP A 69 -1.45 -7.91 -14.33
C ASP A 69 -1.41 -9.44 -14.45
N ARG A 70 -0.25 -10.07 -14.20
CA ARG A 70 -0.16 -11.53 -14.10
C ARG A 70 -1.02 -11.95 -12.91
N PRO A 71 -1.99 -12.85 -13.11
CA PRO A 71 -2.76 -13.38 -12.01
C PRO A 71 -1.87 -14.18 -11.07
N THR A 72 -2.25 -14.21 -9.81
CA THR A 72 -1.64 -15.12 -8.84
C THR A 72 -1.80 -16.57 -9.32
N GLU A 73 -0.81 -17.43 -9.06
CA GLU A 73 -0.84 -18.81 -9.56
C GLU A 73 -2.11 -19.55 -9.12
N GLY A 74 -2.79 -20.17 -10.10
CA GLY A 74 -4.06 -20.86 -9.88
C GLY A 74 -5.29 -19.96 -9.86
N PHE A 75 -5.16 -18.67 -10.22
CA PHE A 75 -6.29 -17.75 -10.44
C PHE A 75 -6.37 -17.31 -11.90
N ALA A 76 -7.57 -16.94 -12.32
CA ALA A 76 -7.80 -16.27 -13.59
C ALA A 76 -7.37 -14.80 -13.53
N SER A 77 -7.16 -14.19 -14.70
CA SER A 77 -6.86 -12.77 -14.75
C SER A 77 -8.11 -11.91 -14.50
N ILE A 78 -7.93 -10.75 -13.88
CA ILE A 78 -9.03 -9.79 -13.67
C ILE A 78 -9.70 -9.37 -14.99
N PRO A 79 -8.98 -9.12 -16.10
CA PRO A 79 -9.61 -8.90 -17.41
C PRO A 79 -10.56 -10.02 -17.85
N GLU A 80 -10.22 -11.29 -17.65
CA GLU A 80 -11.10 -12.41 -17.99
C GLU A 80 -12.36 -12.42 -17.12
N ALA A 81 -12.22 -12.20 -15.81
CA ALA A 81 -13.38 -12.11 -14.92
C ALA A 81 -14.30 -10.92 -15.27
N ILE A 82 -13.74 -9.77 -15.63
CA ILE A 82 -14.50 -8.61 -16.11
C ILE A 82 -15.29 -8.97 -17.38
N GLU A 83 -14.68 -9.71 -18.32
CA GLU A 83 -15.37 -10.14 -19.55
C GLU A 83 -16.49 -11.16 -19.26
N ASP A 84 -16.27 -12.10 -18.34
CA ASP A 84 -17.33 -13.04 -17.95
C ASP A 84 -18.51 -12.30 -17.27
N ILE A 85 -18.25 -11.34 -16.39
CA ILE A 85 -19.29 -10.47 -15.80
C ILE A 85 -20.00 -9.68 -16.89
N ARG A 86 -19.27 -9.12 -17.87
CA ARG A 86 -19.85 -8.42 -19.03
C ARG A 86 -20.82 -9.28 -19.84
N GLN A 87 -20.56 -10.59 -19.89
CA GLN A 87 -21.42 -11.56 -20.55
C GLN A 87 -22.57 -12.08 -19.67
N GLY A 88 -22.73 -11.57 -18.45
CA GLY A 88 -23.76 -12.00 -17.49
C GLY A 88 -23.45 -13.32 -16.80
N LYS A 89 -22.20 -13.78 -16.85
CA LYS A 89 -21.77 -14.99 -16.14
C LYS A 89 -21.44 -14.68 -14.69
N ILE A 90 -21.43 -15.73 -13.89
CA ILE A 90 -21.00 -15.70 -12.49
C ILE A 90 -19.48 -15.93 -12.45
N VAL A 91 -18.79 -15.26 -11.53
CA VAL A 91 -17.39 -15.52 -11.20
C VAL A 91 -17.26 -15.83 -9.72
N VAL A 92 -16.26 -16.63 -9.35
CA VAL A 92 -15.90 -16.88 -7.95
C VAL A 92 -14.85 -15.86 -7.53
N VAL A 93 -15.08 -15.13 -6.45
CA VAL A 93 -14.10 -14.20 -5.88
C VAL A 93 -13.75 -14.65 -4.48
N VAL A 94 -12.44 -14.72 -4.20
CA VAL A 94 -11.92 -15.11 -2.87
C VAL A 94 -11.18 -13.96 -2.21
N ASP A 95 -11.26 -13.91 -0.89
CA ASP A 95 -10.45 -13.01 -0.08
C ASP A 95 -9.16 -13.69 0.45
N ASP A 96 -8.36 -12.95 1.22
CA ASP A 96 -7.12 -13.46 1.81
C ASP A 96 -7.40 -14.48 2.93
N GLU A 97 -6.48 -15.44 3.11
CA GLU A 97 -6.60 -16.50 4.13
C GLU A 97 -6.74 -15.95 5.57
N ASP A 98 -6.20 -14.76 5.83
CA ASP A 98 -6.26 -14.10 7.15
C ASP A 98 -7.55 -13.31 7.40
N ARG A 99 -8.46 -13.23 6.41
CA ARG A 99 -9.72 -12.49 6.51
C ARG A 99 -10.91 -13.41 6.79
N GLU A 100 -11.74 -13.73 5.79
CA GLU A 100 -12.82 -14.73 5.89
C GLU A 100 -12.33 -16.09 5.40
N ASN A 101 -11.38 -16.11 4.45
CA ASN A 101 -10.88 -17.30 3.75
C ASN A 101 -12.00 -18.04 3.01
N GLU A 102 -12.91 -17.28 2.41
CA GLU A 102 -14.14 -17.77 1.78
C GLU A 102 -14.21 -17.33 0.32
N GLY A 103 -15.21 -17.82 -0.41
CA GLY A 103 -15.42 -17.46 -1.81
C GLY A 103 -16.88 -17.18 -2.10
N ASP A 104 -17.12 -16.11 -2.86
CA ASP A 104 -18.46 -15.64 -3.22
C ASP A 104 -18.73 -15.86 -4.71
N LEU A 105 -19.96 -16.28 -5.02
CA LEU A 105 -20.52 -16.23 -6.36
C LEU A 105 -20.95 -14.80 -6.67
N ILE A 106 -20.29 -14.16 -7.64
CA ILE A 106 -20.52 -12.75 -7.98
C ILE A 106 -21.04 -12.61 -9.42
N MET A 107 -22.06 -11.78 -9.62
CA MET A 107 -22.51 -11.33 -10.93
C MET A 107 -23.03 -9.89 -10.92
N ALA A 108 -23.05 -9.22 -12.07
CA ALA A 108 -23.69 -7.91 -12.20
C ALA A 108 -25.20 -8.01 -11.95
N ALA A 109 -25.75 -7.13 -11.10
CA ALA A 109 -27.15 -7.22 -10.68
C ALA A 109 -28.13 -6.98 -11.84
N GLU A 110 -27.80 -6.10 -12.79
CA GLU A 110 -28.62 -5.82 -13.98
C GLU A 110 -28.78 -7.02 -14.93
N LEU A 111 -27.92 -8.03 -14.81
CA LEU A 111 -27.96 -9.23 -15.65
C LEU A 111 -28.53 -10.44 -14.88
N ALA A 112 -29.10 -10.24 -13.70
CA ALA A 112 -29.67 -11.31 -12.91
C ALA A 112 -30.83 -12.00 -13.64
N THR A 113 -30.71 -13.31 -13.82
CA THR A 113 -31.77 -14.16 -14.38
C THR A 113 -32.29 -15.15 -13.34
N PRO A 114 -33.51 -15.70 -13.50
CA PRO A 114 -33.99 -16.77 -12.64
C PRO A 114 -33.05 -17.98 -12.61
N GLU A 115 -32.41 -18.32 -13.73
CA GLU A 115 -31.47 -19.44 -13.84
C GLU A 115 -30.18 -19.17 -13.06
N ALA A 116 -29.60 -17.98 -13.20
CA ALA A 116 -28.42 -17.58 -12.43
C ALA A 116 -28.74 -17.50 -10.93
N MET A 117 -29.91 -16.96 -10.57
CA MET A 117 -30.36 -16.93 -9.17
C MET A 117 -30.57 -18.34 -8.61
N ALA A 118 -31.16 -19.25 -9.38
CA ALA A 118 -31.31 -20.64 -8.97
C ALA A 118 -29.94 -21.32 -8.76
N PHE A 119 -28.95 -21.01 -9.60
CA PHE A 119 -27.57 -21.48 -9.45
C PHE A 119 -26.94 -20.94 -8.15
N ILE A 120 -27.04 -19.63 -7.91
CA ILE A 120 -26.52 -18.98 -6.69
C ILE A 120 -27.14 -19.57 -5.43
N VAL A 121 -28.44 -19.83 -5.45
CA VAL A 121 -29.16 -20.41 -4.30
C VAL A 121 -28.82 -21.88 -4.09
N LYS A 122 -28.54 -22.62 -5.16
CA LYS A 122 -28.19 -24.04 -5.08
C LYS A 122 -26.82 -24.27 -4.42
N TYR A 123 -25.86 -23.40 -4.72
CA TYR A 123 -24.46 -23.59 -4.30
C TYR A 123 -23.98 -22.60 -3.23
N GLY A 124 -24.75 -21.56 -2.95
CA GLY A 124 -24.45 -20.60 -1.89
C GLY A 124 -25.22 -20.86 -0.60
N THR A 125 -24.97 -20.01 0.41
CA THR A 125 -25.66 -20.04 1.71
C THR A 125 -27.17 -19.82 1.62
N GLY A 126 -27.62 -19.22 0.51
CA GLY A 126 -28.99 -18.75 0.31
C GLY A 126 -29.23 -17.34 0.85
N ILE A 127 -28.26 -16.75 1.57
CA ILE A 127 -28.26 -15.34 1.98
C ILE A 127 -27.81 -14.48 0.79
N VAL A 128 -28.72 -14.33 -0.18
CA VAL A 128 -28.42 -13.61 -1.42
C VAL A 128 -28.37 -12.12 -1.13
N CYS A 129 -27.17 -11.55 -1.29
CA CYS A 129 -26.92 -10.16 -1.06
C CYS A 129 -26.87 -9.36 -2.37
N VAL A 130 -27.18 -8.07 -2.29
CA VAL A 130 -26.97 -7.11 -3.40
C VAL A 130 -26.15 -5.95 -2.88
N SER A 131 -24.88 -5.89 -3.25
CA SER A 131 -24.03 -4.75 -2.91
C SER A 131 -24.32 -3.59 -3.85
N MET A 132 -24.51 -2.40 -3.30
CA MET A 132 -24.79 -1.20 -4.07
C MET A 132 -24.33 0.06 -3.34
N LYS A 133 -24.24 1.18 -4.06
CA LYS A 133 -23.78 2.44 -3.48
C LYS A 133 -24.72 3.00 -2.42
N GLY A 134 -24.13 3.79 -1.52
CA GLY A 134 -24.88 4.55 -0.53
C GLY A 134 -25.92 5.49 -1.14
N GLU A 135 -25.60 6.14 -2.27
CA GLU A 135 -26.52 7.05 -2.98
C GLU A 135 -27.78 6.33 -3.49
N ASP A 136 -27.65 5.10 -3.95
CA ASP A 136 -28.79 4.29 -4.40
C ASP A 136 -29.64 3.82 -3.21
N LEU A 137 -29.00 3.39 -2.12
CA LEU A 137 -29.72 3.04 -0.88
C LEU A 137 -30.48 4.23 -0.30
N GLU A 138 -29.89 5.43 -0.34
CA GLU A 138 -30.52 6.68 0.09
C GLU A 138 -31.71 7.04 -0.81
N ARG A 139 -31.55 6.97 -2.13
CA ARG A 139 -32.63 7.17 -3.12
C ARG A 139 -33.79 6.20 -2.88
N LEU A 140 -33.50 4.94 -2.63
CA LEU A 140 -34.48 3.89 -2.40
C LEU A 140 -35.02 3.86 -0.95
N GLN A 141 -34.50 4.70 -0.06
CA GLN A 141 -34.84 4.73 1.37
C GLN A 141 -34.72 3.33 2.01
N ILE A 142 -33.59 2.67 1.79
CA ILE A 142 -33.24 1.37 2.38
C ILE A 142 -32.14 1.63 3.44
N PRO A 143 -32.51 1.85 4.71
CA PRO A 143 -31.54 2.16 5.76
C PRO A 143 -30.75 0.92 6.17
N LEU A 144 -29.61 1.13 6.84
CA LEU A 144 -28.88 0.07 7.54
C LEU A 144 -29.80 -0.65 8.53
N MET A 145 -29.66 -1.98 8.65
CA MET A 145 -30.45 -2.77 9.60
C MET A 145 -30.06 -2.48 11.05
N VAL A 146 -28.77 -2.25 11.28
CA VAL A 146 -28.19 -1.85 12.57
C VAL A 146 -27.36 -0.60 12.34
N HIS A 147 -27.41 0.37 13.26
CA HIS A 147 -26.59 1.57 13.15
C HIS A 147 -25.11 1.20 13.18
N GLN A 148 -24.28 1.90 12.38
CA GLN A 148 -22.86 1.57 12.20
C GLN A 148 -22.07 1.48 13.52
N LYS A 149 -22.43 2.28 14.53
CA LYS A 149 -21.76 2.30 15.84
C LYS A 149 -22.12 1.10 16.74
N GLU A 150 -23.19 0.40 16.40
CA GLU A 150 -23.75 -0.74 17.14
C GLU A 150 -23.57 -2.05 16.35
N ASN A 151 -22.86 -2.00 15.21
CA ASN A 151 -22.57 -3.18 14.42
C ASN A 151 -21.36 -3.93 15.02
N ASP A 152 -21.67 -4.89 15.88
CA ASP A 152 -20.69 -5.74 16.58
C ASP A 152 -20.20 -6.93 15.75
N GLU A 153 -20.61 -7.06 14.48
CA GLU A 153 -20.08 -8.09 13.57
C GLU A 153 -18.59 -7.86 13.33
N LYS A 154 -17.82 -8.96 13.29
CA LYS A 154 -16.35 -8.98 13.23
C LYS A 154 -15.77 -8.07 12.14
N LEU A 155 -16.39 -8.02 10.97
CA LEU A 155 -15.94 -7.25 9.80
C LEU A 155 -16.80 -6.01 9.51
N CYS A 156 -17.74 -5.72 10.42
CA CYS A 156 -18.76 -4.69 10.34
C CYS A 156 -19.39 -4.57 8.93
N THR A 157 -19.81 -5.70 8.35
CA THR A 157 -20.49 -5.75 7.05
C THR A 157 -21.79 -4.95 7.12
N ALA A 158 -22.00 -4.08 6.14
CA ALA A 158 -23.00 -3.03 6.20
C ALA A 158 -24.37 -3.50 5.66
N PHE A 159 -24.99 -4.45 6.37
CA PHE A 159 -26.33 -4.94 6.05
C PHE A 159 -27.40 -3.86 6.18
N THR A 160 -28.32 -3.86 5.23
CA THR A 160 -29.50 -3.00 5.23
C THR A 160 -30.76 -3.80 5.53
N VAL A 161 -31.89 -3.09 5.70
CA VAL A 161 -33.20 -3.74 5.79
C VAL A 161 -33.45 -4.59 4.54
N THR A 162 -33.89 -5.84 4.73
CA THR A 162 -34.17 -6.75 3.61
C THR A 162 -35.36 -6.28 2.79
N VAL A 163 -35.38 -6.61 1.51
CA VAL A 163 -36.38 -6.13 0.57
C VAL A 163 -36.86 -7.20 -0.40
N ASP A 164 -38.08 -7.02 -0.89
CA ASP A 164 -38.63 -7.68 -2.07
C ASP A 164 -39.18 -6.63 -3.03
N ALA A 165 -39.08 -6.85 -4.33
CA ALA A 165 -39.87 -6.09 -5.29
C ALA A 165 -41.36 -6.32 -5.02
N LYS A 166 -42.13 -5.23 -5.04
CA LYS A 166 -43.57 -5.22 -4.77
C LYS A 166 -44.39 -5.70 -5.97
N HIS A 167 -43.83 -5.58 -7.17
CA HIS A 167 -44.49 -5.92 -8.43
C HIS A 167 -43.72 -7.03 -9.15
N GLY A 168 -44.43 -7.89 -9.87
CA GLY A 168 -43.81 -9.00 -10.63
C GLY A 168 -43.29 -10.16 -9.77
N THR A 169 -43.65 -10.18 -8.48
CA THR A 169 -43.27 -11.20 -7.49
C THR A 169 -44.53 -11.80 -6.84
N SER A 170 -44.34 -12.89 -6.11
CA SER A 170 -45.36 -13.59 -5.32
C SER A 170 -45.01 -13.55 -3.83
N THR A 171 -44.28 -14.55 -3.34
CA THR A 171 -43.79 -14.62 -1.96
C THR A 171 -42.40 -14.02 -1.78
N GLY A 172 -41.68 -13.73 -2.87
CA GLY A 172 -40.33 -13.15 -2.83
C GLY A 172 -39.18 -14.17 -2.81
N VAL A 173 -39.44 -15.41 -2.38
CA VAL A 173 -38.38 -16.41 -2.10
C VAL A 173 -37.90 -17.15 -3.35
N SER A 174 -38.74 -17.26 -4.38
CA SER A 174 -38.43 -18.03 -5.59
C SER A 174 -37.21 -17.43 -6.30
N ALA A 175 -36.47 -18.24 -7.07
CA ALA A 175 -35.35 -17.72 -7.86
C ALA A 175 -35.79 -16.62 -8.83
N ARG A 176 -36.98 -16.76 -9.41
CA ARG A 176 -37.60 -15.74 -10.27
C ARG A 176 -37.90 -14.46 -9.49
N ASP A 177 -38.53 -14.57 -8.32
CA ASP A 177 -38.92 -13.42 -7.52
C ASP A 177 -37.69 -12.66 -7.02
N ARG A 178 -36.67 -13.39 -6.55
CA ARG A 178 -35.38 -12.82 -6.16
C ARG A 178 -34.67 -12.13 -7.32
N ALA A 179 -34.64 -12.73 -8.51
CA ALA A 179 -34.09 -12.07 -9.70
C ALA A 179 -34.85 -10.78 -10.04
N THR A 180 -36.18 -10.77 -9.96
CA THR A 180 -37.00 -9.56 -10.14
C THR A 180 -36.63 -8.48 -9.11
N THR A 181 -36.46 -8.83 -7.84
CA THR A 181 -36.03 -7.91 -6.79
C THR A 181 -34.63 -7.33 -7.06
N VAL A 182 -33.69 -8.17 -7.47
CA VAL A 182 -32.32 -7.75 -7.81
C VAL A 182 -32.31 -6.77 -8.99
N LEU A 183 -33.06 -7.06 -10.06
CA LEU A 183 -33.18 -6.18 -11.21
C LEU A 183 -33.81 -4.83 -10.84
N ALA A 184 -34.81 -4.83 -9.95
CA ALA A 184 -35.40 -3.60 -9.44
C ALA A 184 -34.39 -2.79 -8.60
N LEU A 185 -33.60 -3.43 -7.74
CA LEU A 185 -32.55 -2.76 -6.97
C LEU A 185 -31.48 -2.12 -7.86
N ALA A 186 -31.12 -2.78 -8.95
CA ALA A 186 -30.12 -2.30 -9.91
C ALA A 186 -30.64 -1.19 -10.84
N SER A 187 -31.96 -0.94 -10.85
CA SER A 187 -32.58 0.05 -11.73
C SER A 187 -32.45 1.48 -11.17
N GLY A 188 -31.98 2.39 -12.03
CA GLY A 188 -31.97 3.83 -11.74
C GLY A 188 -33.36 4.45 -11.66
N ASP A 189 -34.37 3.80 -12.26
CA ASP A 189 -35.75 4.31 -12.31
C ASP A 189 -36.59 3.89 -11.09
N SER A 190 -36.12 2.92 -10.32
CA SER A 190 -36.84 2.41 -9.16
C SER A 190 -36.95 3.44 -8.03
N LYS A 191 -38.06 3.34 -7.31
CA LYS A 191 -38.45 4.25 -6.23
C LYS A 191 -38.64 3.48 -4.92
N PRO A 192 -38.62 4.16 -3.76
CA PRO A 192 -38.86 3.52 -2.46
C PRO A 192 -40.12 2.64 -2.39
N ASP A 193 -41.21 3.07 -3.07
CA ASP A 193 -42.52 2.41 -3.07
C ASP A 193 -42.58 1.14 -3.91
N ASP A 194 -41.57 0.88 -4.74
CA ASP A 194 -41.44 -0.35 -5.54
C ASP A 194 -41.00 -1.55 -4.71
N PHE A 195 -40.68 -1.35 -3.43
CA PHE A 195 -40.15 -2.39 -2.54
C PHE A 195 -40.99 -2.59 -1.28
N ASN A 196 -41.20 -3.85 -0.93
CA ASN A 196 -41.67 -4.27 0.40
C ASN A 196 -40.47 -4.36 1.37
N ARG A 197 -40.72 -4.07 2.65
CA ARG A 197 -39.76 -4.17 3.75
C ARG A 197 -40.49 -4.83 4.94
N PRO A 198 -40.03 -5.98 5.49
CA PRO A 198 -38.88 -6.77 5.07
C PRO A 198 -39.14 -7.51 3.73
N GLY A 199 -38.11 -8.22 3.26
CA GLY A 199 -38.19 -9.18 2.14
C GLY A 199 -37.03 -10.19 2.19
N HIS A 200 -36.64 -10.74 1.04
CA HIS A 200 -35.75 -11.90 0.95
C HIS A 200 -34.41 -11.64 0.26
N ILE A 201 -34.17 -10.43 -0.25
CA ILE A 201 -32.85 -9.97 -0.69
C ILE A 201 -32.24 -9.09 0.40
N PHE A 202 -30.92 -9.20 0.57
CA PHE A 202 -30.14 -8.49 1.58
C PHE A 202 -29.26 -7.41 0.92
N PRO A 203 -29.71 -6.16 0.77
CA PRO A 203 -28.85 -5.13 0.20
C PRO A 203 -27.71 -4.80 1.17
N LEU A 204 -26.52 -4.60 0.62
CA LEU A 204 -25.31 -4.22 1.34
C LEU A 204 -24.83 -2.85 0.89
N LYS A 205 -24.43 -2.01 1.85
CA LYS A 205 -23.84 -0.70 1.54
C LYS A 205 -22.37 -0.83 1.16
N TYR A 206 -22.08 -0.53 -0.10
CA TYR A 206 -20.72 -0.36 -0.63
C TYR A 206 -19.98 0.78 0.09
N ARG A 207 -18.70 0.57 0.40
CA ARG A 207 -17.82 1.64 0.89
C ARG A 207 -17.13 2.35 -0.27
N GLU A 208 -17.36 3.66 -0.38
CA GLU A 208 -16.71 4.51 -1.38
C GLU A 208 -15.19 4.36 -1.40
N GLY A 209 -14.65 3.99 -2.56
CA GLY A 209 -13.25 3.57 -2.75
C GLY A 209 -13.10 2.06 -3.01
N GLY A 210 -14.13 1.26 -2.77
CA GLY A 210 -14.18 -0.15 -3.12
C GLY A 210 -13.07 -0.97 -2.46
N VAL A 211 -12.54 -1.96 -3.19
CA VAL A 211 -11.52 -2.87 -2.65
C VAL A 211 -10.24 -2.15 -2.23
N LEU A 212 -10.02 -0.93 -2.74
CA LEU A 212 -8.89 -0.09 -2.35
C LEU A 212 -9.04 0.51 -0.95
N LYS A 213 -10.26 0.55 -0.41
CA LYS A 213 -10.56 1.04 0.94
C LYS A 213 -10.96 -0.08 1.90
N ARG A 214 -11.67 -1.10 1.41
CA ARG A 214 -12.01 -2.31 2.16
C ARG A 214 -11.92 -3.51 1.24
N ALA A 215 -10.99 -4.41 1.52
CA ALA A 215 -10.80 -5.65 0.76
C ALA A 215 -11.86 -6.71 1.12
N GLY A 216 -13.14 -6.45 0.83
CA GLY A 216 -14.24 -7.39 1.08
C GLY A 216 -15.04 -7.73 -0.18
N HIS A 217 -15.78 -8.85 -0.14
CA HIS A 217 -16.62 -9.31 -1.25
C HIS A 217 -17.68 -8.29 -1.65
N THR A 218 -18.24 -7.55 -0.67
CA THR A 218 -19.15 -6.42 -0.90
C THR A 218 -18.55 -5.42 -1.90
N GLU A 219 -17.34 -4.95 -1.64
CA GLU A 219 -16.65 -3.99 -2.49
C GLU A 219 -16.21 -4.61 -3.82
N ALA A 220 -15.68 -5.83 -3.79
CA ALA A 220 -15.22 -6.53 -4.99
C ALA A 220 -16.35 -6.76 -6.00
N SER A 221 -17.55 -7.09 -5.53
CA SER A 221 -18.72 -7.32 -6.36
C SER A 221 -19.10 -6.08 -7.19
N VAL A 222 -19.22 -4.92 -6.53
CA VAL A 222 -19.55 -3.64 -7.18
C VAL A 222 -18.42 -3.19 -8.09
N ASP A 223 -17.17 -3.31 -7.65
CA ASP A 223 -16.02 -2.91 -8.46
C ASP A 223 -15.93 -3.70 -9.76
N LEU A 224 -16.17 -5.01 -9.74
CA LEU A 224 -16.21 -5.85 -10.95
C LEU A 224 -17.37 -5.47 -11.87
N ALA A 225 -18.56 -5.19 -11.33
CA ALA A 225 -19.71 -4.74 -12.13
C ALA A 225 -19.41 -3.40 -12.84
N VAL A 226 -18.83 -2.44 -12.12
CA VAL A 226 -18.42 -1.14 -12.70
C VAL A 226 -17.33 -1.30 -13.76
N LEU A 227 -16.31 -2.13 -13.50
CA LEU A 227 -15.25 -2.41 -14.47
C LEU A 227 -15.78 -3.14 -15.72
N ALA A 228 -16.85 -3.92 -15.59
CA ALA A 228 -17.54 -4.55 -16.71
C ALA A 228 -18.40 -3.57 -17.54
N GLY A 229 -18.74 -2.40 -16.97
CA GLY A 229 -19.50 -1.34 -17.63
C GLY A 229 -20.97 -1.27 -17.21
N PHE A 230 -21.33 -1.84 -16.06
CA PHE A 230 -22.70 -1.80 -15.51
C PHE A 230 -22.84 -0.77 -14.38
N ASN A 231 -24.08 -0.55 -13.93
CA ASN A 231 -24.38 0.21 -12.73
C ASN A 231 -23.67 -0.43 -11.53
N PRO A 232 -23.37 0.37 -10.49
CA PRO A 232 -22.62 -0.08 -9.32
C PRO A 232 -23.50 -0.91 -8.37
N ALA A 233 -24.06 -2.01 -8.88
CA ALA A 233 -24.86 -2.98 -8.17
C ALA A 233 -24.50 -4.41 -8.60
N ALA A 234 -24.27 -5.29 -7.63
CA ALA A 234 -23.85 -6.67 -7.90
C ALA A 234 -24.46 -7.65 -6.90
N VAL A 235 -24.76 -8.87 -7.37
CA VAL A 235 -25.18 -9.98 -6.52
C VAL A 235 -23.93 -10.68 -5.98
N LEU A 236 -24.00 -11.09 -4.71
CA LEU A 236 -23.00 -11.93 -4.06
C LEU A 236 -23.66 -12.91 -3.09
N CYS A 237 -23.07 -14.09 -2.94
CA CYS A 237 -23.50 -15.14 -2.03
C CYS A 237 -22.32 -16.08 -1.79
N GLU A 238 -22.00 -16.34 -0.52
CA GLU A 238 -20.87 -17.18 -0.14
C GLU A 238 -21.14 -18.65 -0.52
N VAL A 239 -20.12 -19.35 -1.02
CA VAL A 239 -20.23 -20.76 -1.45
C VAL A 239 -20.13 -21.71 -0.26
N VAL A 240 -21.08 -22.65 -0.19
CA VAL A 240 -21.08 -23.73 0.81
C VAL A 240 -20.50 -25.01 0.22
N ASP A 241 -19.82 -25.80 1.05
CA ASP A 241 -19.37 -27.14 0.73
C ASP A 241 -20.50 -28.16 0.95
N ASP A 242 -20.36 -29.37 0.39
CA ASP A 242 -21.37 -30.43 0.43
C ASP A 242 -21.63 -30.94 1.86
N ASP A 243 -20.69 -30.72 2.79
CA ASP A 243 -20.82 -31.05 4.22
C ASP A 243 -21.53 -29.97 5.04
N GLY A 244 -21.92 -28.85 4.41
CA GLY A 244 -22.57 -27.71 5.03
C GLY A 244 -21.63 -26.69 5.66
N SER A 245 -20.31 -26.89 5.59
CA SER A 245 -19.32 -25.88 5.96
C SER A 245 -19.09 -24.87 4.82
N MET A 246 -18.35 -23.80 5.09
CA MET A 246 -17.97 -22.83 4.05
C MET A 246 -16.85 -23.38 3.18
N ALA A 247 -17.02 -23.30 1.86
CA ALA A 247 -16.03 -23.81 0.91
C ALA A 247 -14.74 -22.97 0.98
N ARG A 248 -13.61 -23.64 1.18
CA ARG A 248 -12.27 -23.02 1.22
C ARG A 248 -11.56 -23.14 -0.13
N LEU A 249 -10.46 -22.41 -0.32
CA LEU A 249 -9.79 -22.27 -1.62
C LEU A 249 -9.58 -23.59 -2.41
N PRO A 250 -9.13 -24.72 -1.82
CA PRO A 250 -9.00 -25.97 -2.59
C PRO A 250 -10.32 -26.45 -3.17
N LYS A 251 -11.40 -26.39 -2.39
CA LYS A 251 -12.75 -26.78 -2.79
C LYS A 251 -13.37 -25.79 -3.78
N LEU A 252 -13.13 -24.51 -3.58
CA LEU A 252 -13.56 -23.46 -4.53
C LEU A 252 -12.91 -23.65 -5.91
N ARG A 253 -11.65 -24.09 -5.97
CA ARG A 253 -10.98 -24.43 -7.24
C ARG A 253 -11.60 -25.63 -7.93
N GLU A 254 -11.88 -26.71 -7.18
CA GLU A 254 -12.60 -27.90 -7.70
C GLU A 254 -13.98 -27.51 -8.24
N PHE A 255 -14.73 -26.71 -7.47
CA PHE A 255 -16.04 -26.20 -7.82
C PHE A 255 -16.00 -25.32 -9.08
N ALA A 256 -15.10 -24.34 -9.13
CA ALA A 256 -14.95 -23.43 -10.26
C ALA A 256 -14.59 -24.20 -11.55
N ALA A 257 -13.72 -25.20 -11.46
CA ALA A 257 -13.40 -26.06 -12.60
C ALA A 257 -14.61 -26.90 -13.05
N ARG A 258 -15.36 -27.48 -12.10
CA ARG A 258 -16.54 -28.32 -12.38
C ARG A 258 -17.65 -27.53 -13.07
N GLU A 259 -17.93 -26.32 -12.59
CA GLU A 259 -19.00 -25.45 -13.08
C GLU A 259 -18.51 -24.49 -14.19
N ASN A 260 -17.25 -24.61 -14.61
CA ASN A 260 -16.62 -23.77 -15.63
C ASN A 260 -16.71 -22.26 -15.34
N LEU A 261 -16.40 -21.88 -14.09
CA LEU A 261 -16.36 -20.51 -13.61
C LEU A 261 -14.91 -20.04 -13.47
N LYS A 262 -14.67 -18.75 -13.71
CA LYS A 262 -13.40 -18.12 -13.38
C LYS A 262 -13.34 -17.87 -11.87
N ILE A 263 -12.17 -18.13 -11.28
CA ILE A 263 -11.86 -17.80 -9.89
C ILE A 263 -10.78 -16.71 -9.85
N VAL A 264 -11.03 -15.63 -9.11
CA VAL A 264 -10.10 -14.50 -8.94
C VAL A 264 -9.96 -14.14 -7.47
N SER A 265 -8.87 -13.47 -7.11
CA SER A 265 -8.66 -12.97 -5.74
C SER A 265 -8.92 -11.47 -5.63
N ILE A 266 -9.40 -11.03 -4.47
CA ILE A 266 -9.52 -9.60 -4.14
C ILE A 266 -8.15 -8.92 -4.20
N ALA A 267 -7.08 -9.61 -3.80
CA ALA A 267 -5.71 -9.11 -3.91
C ALA A 267 -5.33 -8.76 -5.36
N ASP A 268 -5.66 -9.64 -6.33
CA ASP A 268 -5.42 -9.39 -7.75
C ASP A 268 -6.28 -8.22 -8.27
N LEU A 269 -7.52 -8.09 -7.80
CA LEU A 269 -8.39 -6.97 -8.14
C LEU A 269 -7.85 -5.63 -7.59
N ILE A 270 -7.33 -5.62 -6.37
CA ILE A 270 -6.66 -4.46 -5.78
C ILE A 270 -5.45 -4.08 -6.63
N ARG A 271 -4.57 -5.03 -7.01
CA ARG A 271 -3.44 -4.76 -7.90
C ARG A 271 -3.90 -4.17 -9.23
N TYR A 272 -4.92 -4.77 -9.84
CA TYR A 272 -5.48 -4.36 -11.11
C TYR A 272 -5.99 -2.92 -11.10
N ARG A 273 -6.78 -2.56 -10.07
CA ARG A 273 -7.34 -1.21 -9.88
C ARG A 273 -6.27 -0.18 -9.55
N ARG A 274 -5.33 -0.47 -8.63
CA ARG A 274 -4.26 0.48 -8.25
C ARG A 274 -3.44 0.98 -9.44
N LYS A 275 -3.24 0.12 -10.44
CA LYS A 275 -2.50 0.44 -11.67
C LYS A 275 -3.30 1.34 -12.63
N ARG A 276 -4.63 1.29 -12.61
CA ARG A 276 -5.50 1.87 -13.64
C ARG A 276 -6.30 3.07 -13.16
N ASP A 277 -6.71 3.05 -11.90
CA ASP A 277 -7.48 4.11 -11.30
C ASP A 277 -6.56 5.30 -11.00
N LYS A 278 -7.06 6.52 -11.27
CA LYS A 278 -6.37 7.74 -10.86
C LYS A 278 -6.67 7.99 -9.38
N LEU A 279 -5.70 7.65 -8.52
CA LEU A 279 -5.85 7.68 -7.06
C LEU A 279 -5.32 8.97 -6.42
N ILE A 280 -4.77 9.87 -7.24
CA ILE A 280 -4.15 11.11 -6.78
C ILE A 280 -4.77 12.33 -7.44
N VAL A 281 -4.83 13.43 -6.68
CA VAL A 281 -5.19 14.76 -7.16
C VAL A 281 -4.09 15.73 -6.76
N ARG A 282 -3.50 16.43 -7.74
CA ARG A 282 -2.58 17.53 -7.50
C ARG A 282 -3.38 18.74 -6.97
N SER A 283 -3.21 19.11 -5.71
CA SER A 283 -4.04 20.12 -5.03
C SER A 283 -3.40 21.51 -5.00
N ALA A 284 -2.07 21.61 -4.94
CA ALA A 284 -1.35 22.88 -4.88
C ALA A 284 0.07 22.77 -5.41
N ALA A 285 0.67 23.91 -5.76
CA ALA A 285 2.09 24.02 -6.11
C ALA A 285 2.67 25.35 -5.63
N ALA A 286 3.91 25.33 -5.13
CA ALA A 286 4.63 26.54 -4.72
C ALA A 286 6.15 26.38 -4.81
N PRO A 287 6.92 27.43 -5.16
CA PRO A 287 8.36 27.41 -4.98
C PRO A 287 8.70 27.45 -3.48
N ILE A 288 9.55 26.53 -3.03
CA ILE A 288 10.03 26.44 -1.65
C ILE A 288 11.56 26.59 -1.64
N PRO A 289 12.10 27.69 -1.09
CA PRO A 289 13.51 27.79 -0.81
C PRO A 289 13.86 26.87 0.38
N THR A 290 14.81 25.97 0.19
CA THR A 290 15.29 25.08 1.25
C THR A 290 16.78 25.31 1.48
N MET A 291 17.31 24.79 2.60
CA MET A 291 18.76 24.79 2.86
C MET A 291 19.57 24.01 1.81
N TRP A 292 18.93 23.13 1.04
CA TRP A 292 19.58 22.36 -0.02
C TRP A 292 19.45 22.99 -1.40
N GLY A 293 18.66 24.06 -1.54
CA GLY A 293 18.37 24.71 -2.82
C GLY A 293 16.89 25.02 -3.01
N PRO A 294 16.54 25.78 -4.06
CA PRO A 294 15.14 26.07 -4.40
C PRO A 294 14.50 24.92 -5.18
N PHE A 295 13.30 24.51 -4.76
CA PHE A 295 12.49 23.47 -5.40
C PHE A 295 11.09 23.99 -5.70
N THR A 296 10.44 23.43 -6.72
CA THR A 296 8.98 23.54 -6.82
C THR A 296 8.36 22.39 -6.06
N SER A 297 7.54 22.71 -5.08
CA SER A 297 6.81 21.74 -4.30
C SER A 297 5.41 21.54 -4.86
N TYR A 298 5.00 20.30 -5.03
CA TYR A 298 3.64 19.92 -5.43
C TYR A 298 2.98 19.11 -4.32
N CYS A 299 1.77 19.52 -3.92
CA CYS A 299 0.94 18.75 -3.00
C CYS A 299 0.02 17.81 -3.78
N TYR A 300 0.00 16.55 -3.37
CA TYR A 300 -0.83 15.49 -3.94
C TYR A 300 -1.70 14.87 -2.87
N LYS A 301 -3.01 14.94 -3.03
CA LYS A 301 -3.96 14.29 -2.14
C LYS A 301 -4.33 12.90 -2.68
N SER A 302 -4.18 11.87 -1.87
CA SER A 302 -4.72 10.53 -2.12
C SER A 302 -6.24 10.55 -1.92
N ILE A 303 -6.99 10.03 -2.88
CA ILE A 303 -8.46 9.98 -2.80
C ILE A 303 -8.97 8.87 -1.86
N LEU A 304 -8.10 7.92 -1.50
CA LEU A 304 -8.47 6.75 -0.70
C LEU A 304 -8.59 7.10 0.78
N ASP A 305 -7.57 7.76 1.31
CA ASP A 305 -7.39 8.09 2.72
C ASP A 305 -7.38 9.60 2.99
N GLY A 306 -7.36 10.43 1.95
CA GLY A 306 -7.29 11.88 2.06
C GLY A 306 -5.91 12.41 2.46
N ILE A 307 -4.89 11.55 2.58
CA ILE A 307 -3.54 11.95 2.98
C ILE A 307 -2.93 12.82 1.87
N GLU A 308 -2.31 13.91 2.28
CA GLU A 308 -1.54 14.78 1.41
C GLU A 308 -0.07 14.38 1.44
N HIS A 309 0.49 14.06 0.27
CA HIS A 309 1.89 13.81 0.01
C HIS A 309 2.52 15.00 -0.70
N ILE A 310 3.85 15.11 -0.66
CA ILE A 310 4.57 16.24 -1.24
C ILE A 310 5.64 15.74 -2.21
N ALA A 311 5.75 16.37 -3.37
CA ALA A 311 6.82 16.13 -4.33
C ALA A 311 7.66 17.39 -4.50
N MET A 312 8.95 17.30 -4.19
CA MET A 312 9.93 18.37 -4.42
C MET A 312 10.59 18.14 -5.78
N VAL A 313 10.43 19.10 -6.69
CA VAL A 313 10.87 19.01 -8.08
C VAL A 313 11.91 20.08 -8.36
N LYS A 314 13.03 19.66 -8.95
CA LYS A 314 14.09 20.53 -9.45
C LYS A 314 14.13 20.50 -10.96
N GLY A 315 14.25 21.68 -11.58
CA GLY A 315 14.35 21.82 -13.03
C GLY A 315 13.09 21.41 -13.77
N ASP A 316 13.20 21.32 -15.10
CA ASP A 316 12.15 20.80 -15.96
C ASP A 316 12.33 19.28 -16.18
N ILE A 317 11.24 18.53 -16.01
CA ILE A 317 11.22 17.08 -16.22
C ILE A 317 11.26 16.75 -17.72
N GLY A 318 10.81 17.66 -18.60
CA GLY A 318 10.95 17.53 -20.05
C GLY A 318 10.37 16.22 -20.61
N ASP A 319 11.21 15.44 -21.30
CA ASP A 319 10.85 14.15 -21.92
C ASP A 319 10.60 13.00 -20.93
N GLY A 320 10.82 13.24 -19.64
CA GLY A 320 10.66 12.27 -18.58
C GLY A 320 11.71 11.15 -18.56
N GLN A 321 12.78 11.25 -19.34
CA GLN A 321 13.82 10.24 -19.42
C GLN A 321 14.98 10.52 -18.45
N ASP A 322 15.57 9.46 -17.89
CA ASP A 322 16.77 9.50 -17.04
C ASP A 322 16.68 10.51 -15.88
N VAL A 323 15.51 10.58 -15.23
CA VAL A 323 15.26 11.53 -14.13
C VAL A 323 15.86 10.99 -12.83
N LEU A 324 16.60 11.81 -12.08
CA LEU A 324 17.05 11.41 -10.74
C LEU A 324 15.87 11.45 -9.76
N VAL A 325 15.54 10.32 -9.14
CA VAL A 325 14.33 10.17 -8.33
C VAL A 325 14.64 9.61 -6.95
N ARG A 326 14.00 10.16 -5.91
CA ARG A 326 13.91 9.56 -4.58
C ARG A 326 12.45 9.43 -4.17
N VAL A 327 12.03 8.22 -3.80
CA VAL A 327 10.77 8.02 -3.07
C VAL A 327 11.11 7.81 -1.59
N HIS A 328 10.87 8.84 -0.79
CA HIS A 328 11.15 8.88 0.63
C HIS A 328 9.89 8.57 1.44
N SER A 329 10.00 7.66 2.40
CA SER A 329 8.91 7.35 3.33
C SER A 329 9.04 8.24 4.56
N GLU A 330 7.94 8.82 4.99
CA GLU A 330 7.88 9.67 6.18
C GLU A 330 8.49 8.99 7.41
N CYS A 331 9.35 9.73 8.10
CA CYS A 331 9.92 9.36 9.38
C CYS A 331 10.07 10.63 10.23
N LEU A 332 9.04 11.00 10.98
CA LEU A 332 9.01 12.21 11.81
C LEU A 332 10.23 12.29 12.74
N THR A 333 10.54 11.19 13.43
CA THR A 333 11.66 11.15 14.39
C THR A 333 13.02 11.37 13.71
N GLY A 334 13.20 10.88 12.48
CA GLY A 334 14.46 11.00 11.74
C GLY A 334 14.57 12.29 10.95
N ASP A 335 13.51 12.64 10.21
CA ASP A 335 13.49 13.73 9.25
C ASP A 335 13.36 15.11 9.92
N ILE A 336 12.57 15.21 11.00
CA ILE A 336 12.31 16.49 11.70
C ILE A 336 13.16 16.62 12.97
N PHE A 337 13.23 15.58 13.79
CA PHE A 337 13.94 15.62 15.08
C PHE A 337 15.39 15.12 15.03
N GLY A 338 15.88 14.67 13.87
CA GLY A 338 17.27 14.25 13.71
C GLY A 338 17.67 13.03 14.54
N SER A 339 16.76 12.09 14.79
CA SER A 339 17.05 10.91 15.62
C SER A 339 18.22 10.09 15.08
N ALA A 340 19.23 9.87 15.92
CA ALA A 340 20.39 9.02 15.62
C ALA A 340 20.06 7.51 15.59
N ARG A 341 18.86 7.08 15.97
CA ARG A 341 18.43 5.66 15.92
C ARG A 341 18.20 5.16 14.50
N CYS A 342 17.98 6.07 13.55
CA CYS A 342 17.75 5.75 12.15
C CYS A 342 18.56 6.71 11.26
N ASP A 343 18.64 6.40 9.97
CA ASP A 343 19.36 7.21 9.01
C ASP A 343 18.44 7.96 8.03
N CYS A 344 17.14 8.04 8.34
CA CYS A 344 16.12 8.64 7.47
C CYS A 344 16.40 10.11 7.15
N GLY A 345 16.66 10.95 8.16
CA GLY A 345 16.96 12.37 7.94
C GLY A 345 18.22 12.59 7.10
N ASN A 346 19.26 11.80 7.34
CA ASN A 346 20.50 11.85 6.54
C ASN A 346 20.24 11.45 5.09
N GLN A 347 19.45 10.40 4.85
CA GLN A 347 19.07 10.00 3.49
C GLN A 347 18.23 11.07 2.78
N LEU A 348 17.32 11.74 3.49
CA LEU A 348 16.53 12.86 2.94
C LEU A 348 17.45 14.01 2.50
N ALA A 349 18.34 14.44 3.38
CA ALA A 349 19.29 15.52 3.10
C ALA A 349 20.18 15.20 1.90
N LEU A 350 20.79 14.01 1.87
CA LEU A 350 21.64 13.56 0.76
C LEU A 350 20.88 13.52 -0.56
N ALA A 351 19.63 13.02 -0.56
CA ALA A 351 18.81 12.98 -1.77
C ALA A 351 18.48 14.38 -2.30
N MET A 352 18.10 15.32 -1.41
CA MET A 352 17.82 16.70 -1.80
C MET A 352 19.07 17.40 -2.36
N GLN A 353 20.24 17.19 -1.74
CA GLN A 353 21.51 17.75 -2.23
C GLN A 353 21.91 17.18 -3.60
N GLN A 354 21.76 15.87 -3.80
CA GLN A 354 22.08 15.24 -5.09
C GLN A 354 21.13 15.72 -6.20
N ILE A 355 19.83 15.89 -5.91
CA ILE A 355 18.87 16.45 -6.87
C ILE A 355 19.22 17.90 -7.20
N GLU A 356 19.56 18.73 -6.20
CA GLU A 356 20.00 20.10 -6.46
C GLU A 356 21.21 20.12 -7.38
N ALA A 357 22.25 19.34 -7.05
CA ALA A 357 23.50 19.28 -7.80
C ALA A 357 23.28 18.79 -9.25
N ALA A 358 22.36 17.85 -9.46
CA ALA A 358 21.99 17.37 -10.79
C ALA A 358 21.18 18.40 -11.60
N GLY A 359 20.56 19.39 -10.94
CA GLY A 359 19.73 20.43 -11.58
C GLY A 359 18.40 19.92 -12.15
N ARG A 360 18.12 18.61 -12.09
CA ARG A 360 16.92 17.95 -12.60
C ARG A 360 16.61 16.70 -11.79
N GLY A 361 15.44 16.67 -11.13
CA GLY A 361 15.02 15.48 -10.38
C GLY A 361 13.80 15.68 -9.50
N VAL A 362 13.34 14.59 -8.89
CA VAL A 362 12.13 14.54 -8.07
C VAL A 362 12.38 13.79 -6.77
N LEU A 363 12.02 14.40 -5.65
CA LEU A 363 11.83 13.70 -4.37
C LEU A 363 10.35 13.63 -4.04
N VAL A 364 9.78 12.43 -4.00
CA VAL A 364 8.42 12.18 -3.49
C VAL A 364 8.52 11.81 -2.01
N TYR A 365 7.87 12.56 -1.14
CA TYR A 365 7.78 12.29 0.29
C TYR A 365 6.40 11.72 0.61
N LEU A 366 6.34 10.40 0.82
CA LEU A 366 5.12 9.67 1.12
C LEU A 366 4.82 9.74 2.63
N ARG A 367 3.85 10.59 2.96
CA ARG A 367 3.21 10.66 4.28
C ARG A 367 2.34 9.44 4.56
N GLY A 368 2.14 9.15 5.85
CA GLY A 368 1.44 7.94 6.32
C GLY A 368 2.34 6.70 6.42
N HIS A 369 3.62 6.80 6.04
CA HIS A 369 4.57 5.67 6.07
C HIS A 369 5.35 5.56 7.39
N GLU A 370 5.03 6.39 8.39
CA GLU A 370 5.71 6.38 9.69
C GLU A 370 5.67 4.98 10.32
N GLY A 371 6.82 4.57 10.88
CA GLY A 371 6.96 3.24 11.48
C GLY A 371 6.86 2.08 10.49
N ARG A 372 6.95 2.34 9.17
CA ARG A 372 6.58 1.39 8.09
C ARG A 372 5.07 1.19 7.94
N GLY A 373 4.30 2.25 8.16
CA GLY A 373 2.85 2.26 8.00
C GLY A 373 2.09 1.89 9.27
N ILE A 374 2.77 1.47 10.34
CA ILE A 374 2.13 1.21 11.64
C ILE A 374 1.82 2.49 12.43
N GLY A 375 2.36 3.64 11.99
CA GLY A 375 2.15 4.93 12.64
C GLY A 375 3.10 5.20 13.82
N LEU A 376 3.07 6.45 14.29
CA LEU A 376 4.05 6.96 15.26
C LEU A 376 3.96 6.28 16.63
N GLY A 377 2.75 6.10 17.17
CA GLY A 377 2.57 5.50 18.49
C GLY A 377 3.09 4.06 18.55
N HIS A 378 2.71 3.23 17.58
CA HIS A 378 3.19 1.85 17.47
C HIS A 378 4.70 1.77 17.23
N LYS A 379 5.28 2.68 16.45
CA LYS A 379 6.73 2.79 16.30
C LYS A 379 7.45 3.01 17.63
N LEU A 380 6.95 3.92 18.47
CA LEU A 380 7.55 4.18 19.79
C LEU A 380 7.40 2.96 20.72
N ASN A 381 6.29 2.24 20.65
CA ASN A 381 6.14 0.97 21.37
C ASN A 381 7.15 -0.08 20.89
N ALA A 382 7.36 -0.19 19.57
CA ALA A 382 8.37 -1.09 19.01
C ALA A 382 9.80 -0.70 19.45
N TYR A 383 10.09 0.59 19.63
CA TYR A 383 11.36 1.05 20.21
C TYR A 383 11.54 0.57 21.66
N ASN A 384 10.49 0.60 22.48
CA ASN A 384 10.57 0.10 23.86
C ASN A 384 10.89 -1.40 23.90
N LEU A 385 10.39 -2.19 22.95
CA LEU A 385 10.71 -3.62 22.83
C LEU A 385 12.13 -3.85 22.29
N GLN A 386 12.58 -3.01 21.35
CA GLN A 386 13.95 -3.08 20.83
C GLN A 386 14.99 -2.74 21.89
N ASP A 387 14.69 -1.77 22.77
CA ASP A 387 15.53 -1.40 23.91
C ASP A 387 15.60 -2.54 24.95
N LYS A 388 14.62 -3.45 24.96
CA LYS A 388 14.61 -4.70 25.74
C LYS A 388 15.29 -5.88 25.02
N GLY A 389 15.91 -5.65 23.87
CA GLY A 389 16.76 -6.62 23.16
C GLY A 389 16.21 -7.10 21.82
N ARG A 390 14.91 -6.92 21.55
CA ARG A 390 14.28 -7.32 20.28
C ARG A 390 14.88 -6.58 19.09
N ASP A 391 14.73 -7.15 17.90
CA ASP A 391 14.90 -6.37 16.68
C ASP A 391 13.56 -5.80 16.17
N THR A 392 13.62 -5.04 15.08
CA THR A 392 12.45 -4.36 14.53
C THR A 392 11.36 -5.31 14.02
N VAL A 393 11.73 -6.50 13.55
CA VAL A 393 10.76 -7.49 13.04
C VAL A 393 10.06 -8.15 14.23
N GLU A 394 10.85 -8.66 15.18
CA GLU A 394 10.33 -9.31 16.39
C GLU A 394 9.43 -8.37 17.21
N ALA A 395 9.84 -7.10 17.34
CA ALA A 395 9.04 -6.11 18.05
C ALA A 395 7.68 -5.83 17.38
N ASN A 396 7.60 -5.88 16.05
CA ASN A 396 6.33 -5.71 15.35
C ASN A 396 5.46 -6.96 15.51
N GLU A 397 6.03 -8.15 15.34
CA GLU A 397 5.33 -9.43 15.52
C GLU A 397 4.74 -9.56 16.94
N GLU A 398 5.51 -9.21 17.98
CA GLU A 398 5.03 -9.22 19.37
C GLU A 398 3.90 -8.21 19.63
N LEU A 399 3.84 -7.11 18.88
CA LEU A 399 2.75 -6.14 18.96
C LEU A 399 1.53 -6.53 18.11
N GLY A 400 1.57 -7.69 17.43
CA GLY A 400 0.54 -8.10 16.48
C GLY A 400 0.48 -7.20 15.24
N LEU A 401 1.59 -6.58 14.87
CA LEU A 401 1.69 -5.62 13.78
C LEU A 401 2.43 -6.21 12.57
N PRO A 402 2.05 -5.80 11.35
CA PRO A 402 2.78 -6.20 10.15
C PRO A 402 4.23 -5.67 10.16
N VAL A 403 5.12 -6.41 9.50
CA VAL A 403 6.55 -6.05 9.37
C VAL A 403 6.73 -4.81 8.47
N ASP A 404 5.89 -4.66 7.45
CA ASP A 404 5.87 -3.52 6.53
C ASP A 404 4.49 -3.37 5.88
N SER A 405 3.84 -2.22 6.06
CA SER A 405 2.55 -1.90 5.44
C SER A 405 2.66 -0.73 4.46
N ARG A 406 3.88 -0.38 4.04
CA ARG A 406 4.07 0.77 3.16
C ARG A 406 3.62 0.46 1.76
N GLU A 407 2.89 1.41 1.19
CA GLU A 407 2.32 1.30 -0.14
C GLU A 407 2.93 2.34 -1.08
N TYR A 408 3.53 1.89 -2.18
CA TYR A 408 4.29 2.76 -3.08
C TYR A 408 3.54 3.12 -4.38
N GLY A 409 2.34 2.57 -4.59
CA GLY A 409 1.51 2.84 -5.77
C GLY A 409 1.18 4.33 -5.94
N ILE A 410 0.90 5.04 -4.83
CA ILE A 410 0.69 6.49 -4.84
C ILE A 410 1.95 7.23 -5.32
N GLY A 411 3.13 6.82 -4.83
CA GLY A 411 4.41 7.39 -5.29
C GLY A 411 4.64 7.19 -6.79
N ALA A 412 4.30 6.01 -7.31
CA ALA A 412 4.38 5.74 -8.75
C ALA A 412 3.42 6.63 -9.57
N GLN A 413 2.17 6.80 -9.12
CA GLN A 413 1.24 7.70 -9.81
C GLN A 413 1.70 9.16 -9.76
N ILE A 414 2.27 9.63 -8.63
CA ILE A 414 2.82 10.99 -8.51
C ILE A 414 3.93 11.21 -9.53
N LEU A 415 4.90 10.28 -9.61
CA LEU A 415 5.99 10.37 -10.59
C LEU A 415 5.46 10.40 -12.02
N ARG A 416 4.46 9.57 -12.32
CA ARG A 416 3.84 9.53 -13.65
C ARG A 416 3.12 10.84 -14.00
N ASP A 417 2.38 11.42 -13.05
CA ASP A 417 1.69 12.71 -13.21
C ASP A 417 2.67 13.88 -13.38
N LEU A 418 3.84 13.81 -12.75
CA LEU A 418 4.94 14.76 -12.96
C LEU A 418 5.66 14.59 -14.31
N GLY A 419 5.31 13.55 -15.08
CA GLY A 419 5.86 13.29 -16.41
C GLY A 419 7.05 12.32 -16.44
N VAL A 420 7.47 11.76 -15.31
CA VAL A 420 8.58 10.78 -15.27
C VAL A 420 8.21 9.52 -16.04
N ARG A 421 9.16 9.00 -16.82
CA ARG A 421 9.06 7.76 -17.60
C ARG A 421 10.18 6.80 -17.25
N THR A 422 11.41 7.28 -17.23
CA THR A 422 12.58 6.50 -16.79
C THR A 422 13.36 7.25 -15.73
N MET A 423 13.94 6.51 -14.78
CA MET A 423 14.59 7.12 -13.62
C MET A 423 15.85 6.42 -13.15
N LYS A 424 16.79 7.21 -12.63
CA LYS A 424 17.87 6.78 -11.73
C LYS A 424 17.37 6.89 -10.30
N LEU A 425 17.18 5.75 -9.65
CA LEU A 425 16.47 5.68 -8.39
C LEU A 425 17.42 5.65 -7.19
N MET A 426 17.27 6.63 -6.29
CA MET A 426 18.09 6.78 -5.10
C MET A 426 17.65 5.85 -3.97
N THR A 427 18.40 4.77 -3.76
CA THR A 427 18.01 3.69 -2.82
C THR A 427 19.10 2.71 -2.46
N ASN A 428 18.93 2.11 -1.28
CA ASN A 428 19.74 1.01 -0.78
C ASN A 428 18.96 -0.31 -0.70
N ASN A 429 17.66 -0.35 -1.04
CA ASN A 429 16.86 -1.57 -0.98
C ASN A 429 16.52 -2.06 -2.41
N PRO A 430 17.06 -3.21 -2.84
CA PRO A 430 16.86 -3.73 -4.18
C PRO A 430 15.43 -4.21 -4.47
N ALA A 431 14.67 -4.58 -3.43
CA ALA A 431 13.31 -5.13 -3.56
C ALA A 431 12.22 -4.05 -3.70
N LYS A 432 12.53 -2.76 -3.45
CA LYS A 432 11.55 -1.65 -3.44
C LYS A 432 10.94 -1.29 -4.81
N TYR A 433 11.30 -1.97 -5.89
CA TYR A 433 11.01 -1.54 -7.28
C TYR A 433 10.19 -2.51 -8.10
N ILE A 434 9.74 -3.59 -7.47
CA ILE A 434 8.88 -4.59 -8.10
C ILE A 434 7.55 -3.90 -8.47
N GLY A 435 7.15 -4.02 -9.74
CA GLY A 435 5.86 -3.52 -10.24
C GLY A 435 5.83 -2.10 -10.81
N LEU A 436 6.93 -1.33 -10.81
CA LEU A 436 6.94 0.03 -11.39
C LEU A 436 6.65 0.07 -12.90
N LYS A 437 7.03 -0.99 -13.64
CA LYS A 437 6.71 -1.14 -15.07
C LYS A 437 5.21 -1.03 -15.34
N GLY A 438 4.37 -1.53 -14.43
CA GLY A 438 2.91 -1.42 -14.54
C GLY A 438 2.40 0.03 -14.56
N TYR A 439 3.11 0.96 -13.93
CA TYR A 439 2.75 2.38 -13.94
C TYR A 439 3.36 3.14 -15.13
N GLY A 440 3.97 2.43 -16.09
CA GLY A 440 4.71 3.01 -17.20
C GLY A 440 6.00 3.72 -16.76
N LEU A 441 6.60 3.25 -15.67
CA LEU A 441 7.84 3.75 -15.11
C LEU A 441 8.93 2.67 -15.22
N ALA A 442 10.14 3.04 -15.68
CA ALA A 442 11.28 2.13 -15.70
C ALA A 442 12.45 2.68 -14.87
N VAL A 443 13.11 1.80 -14.13
CA VAL A 443 14.33 2.13 -13.39
C VAL A 443 15.52 1.77 -14.27
N VAL A 444 16.23 2.78 -14.77
CA VAL A 444 17.40 2.60 -15.66
C VAL A 444 18.73 2.57 -14.91
N GLY A 445 18.71 2.91 -13.62
CA GLY A 445 19.89 2.85 -12.76
C GLY A 445 19.53 3.02 -11.29
N ARG A 446 20.44 2.63 -10.41
CA ARG A 446 20.32 2.84 -8.97
C ARG A 446 21.46 3.73 -8.48
N VAL A 447 21.12 4.65 -7.59
CA VAL A 447 22.08 5.55 -6.93
C VAL A 447 22.02 5.27 -5.43
N PRO A 448 23.08 4.77 -4.80
CA PRO A 448 23.06 4.50 -3.36
C PRO A 448 23.06 5.81 -2.56
N LEU A 449 22.42 5.77 -1.38
CA LEU A 449 22.48 6.85 -0.39
C LEU A 449 23.23 6.33 0.84
N LEU A 450 24.54 6.57 0.88
CA LEU A 450 25.40 6.10 1.96
C LEU A 450 25.43 7.13 3.09
N SER A 451 24.81 6.79 4.21
CA SER A 451 24.87 7.54 5.46
C SER A 451 25.98 7.00 6.36
N LEU A 452 26.47 7.83 7.28
CA LEU A 452 27.45 7.39 8.27
C LEU A 452 26.83 6.38 9.25
N ILE A 453 27.53 5.28 9.48
CA ILE A 453 27.18 4.32 10.52
C ILE A 453 27.68 4.86 11.87
N THR A 454 26.75 5.10 12.78
CA THR A 454 27.03 5.51 14.17
C THR A 454 26.82 4.33 15.12
N LYS A 455 27.21 4.49 16.38
CA LYS A 455 26.97 3.47 17.41
C LYS A 455 25.46 3.20 17.59
N GLU A 456 24.65 4.25 17.47
CA GLU A 456 23.20 4.25 17.70
C GLU A 456 22.42 3.61 16.55
N ASN A 457 22.86 3.78 15.30
CA ASN A 457 22.14 3.25 14.13
C ASN A 457 22.66 1.88 13.64
N LYS A 458 23.81 1.41 14.13
CA LYS A 458 24.47 0.19 13.65
C LYS A 458 23.55 -1.03 13.66
N LYS A 459 22.92 -1.32 14.81
CA LYS A 459 22.01 -2.49 14.96
C LYS A 459 20.87 -2.42 13.94
N TYR A 460 20.28 -1.24 13.77
CA TYR A 460 19.18 -1.01 12.84
C TYR A 460 19.58 -1.21 11.37
N LEU A 461 20.75 -0.69 10.95
CA LEU A 461 21.26 -0.86 9.60
C LEU A 461 21.67 -2.31 9.31
N GLU A 462 22.26 -3.00 10.29
CA GLU A 462 22.60 -4.42 10.20
C GLU A 462 21.34 -5.29 10.05
N THR A 463 20.27 -5.03 10.81
CA THR A 463 18.97 -5.71 10.64
C THR A 463 18.41 -5.49 9.23
N LYS A 464 18.44 -4.26 8.71
CA LYS A 464 18.01 -3.97 7.34
C LYS A 464 18.82 -4.72 6.28
N ARG A 465 20.14 -4.86 6.48
CA ARG A 465 21.00 -5.62 5.57
C ARG A 465 20.68 -7.11 5.65
N ALA A 466 20.73 -7.68 6.85
CA ALA A 466 20.65 -9.13 7.08
C ALA A 466 19.26 -9.71 6.82
N LYS A 467 18.20 -8.99 7.22
CA LYS A 467 16.81 -9.49 7.16
C LYS A 467 15.97 -8.87 6.04
N MET A 468 16.39 -7.74 5.47
CA MET A 468 15.59 -6.98 4.48
C MET A 468 16.32 -6.72 3.15
N GLY A 469 17.48 -7.34 2.95
CA GLY A 469 18.22 -7.31 1.68
C GLY A 469 18.82 -5.95 1.32
N HIS A 470 18.94 -5.01 2.25
CA HIS A 470 19.53 -3.70 1.94
C HIS A 470 21.02 -3.85 1.60
N VAL A 471 21.45 -3.19 0.52
CA VAL A 471 22.83 -3.14 0.05
C VAL A 471 23.40 -1.78 0.42
N TYR A 472 24.40 -1.78 1.30
CA TYR A 472 25.22 -0.62 1.62
C TYR A 472 26.61 -0.98 1.11
N GLY A 473 27.10 -0.28 0.07
CA GLY A 473 28.35 -0.66 -0.58
C GLY A 473 29.54 -0.50 0.38
N PHE A 474 29.95 -1.59 1.04
CA PHE A 474 31.30 -1.80 1.60
C PHE A 474 31.44 -3.27 2.06
N GLU A 475 32.30 -4.04 1.39
CA GLU A 475 33.05 -5.12 2.05
C GLU A 475 34.39 -4.54 2.52
N PRO A 476 34.71 -4.53 3.83
CA PRO A 476 36.05 -4.21 4.29
C PRO A 476 36.94 -5.41 3.97
N ASN A 477 37.68 -5.30 2.88
CA ASN A 477 38.69 -6.26 2.48
C ASN A 477 39.82 -6.26 3.51
N ASN A 478 39.84 -7.23 4.42
CA ASN A 478 41.04 -7.53 5.21
C ASN A 478 41.15 -9.03 5.51
N ARG A 479 41.42 -9.81 4.46
CA ARG A 479 42.21 -11.03 4.58
C ARG A 479 43.22 -11.09 3.44
N LEU A 480 44.46 -10.76 3.77
CA LEU A 480 45.64 -11.17 3.03
C LEU A 480 45.60 -12.70 2.84
N ILE A 481 45.32 -13.15 1.62
CA ILE A 481 45.60 -14.53 1.22
C ILE A 481 47.07 -14.55 0.82
N ASN A 482 47.91 -15.11 1.69
CA ASN A 482 49.28 -15.48 1.36
C ASN A 482 49.25 -16.49 0.21
N VAL A 483 49.56 -16.01 -0.99
CA VAL A 483 49.92 -16.86 -2.13
C VAL A 483 51.36 -17.30 -1.90
N ASN A 484 51.55 -18.53 -1.43
CA ASN A 484 52.83 -19.22 -1.58
C ASN A 484 52.64 -20.51 -2.37
N ASN A 485 53.30 -20.49 -3.53
CA ASN A 485 53.60 -21.60 -4.42
C ASN A 485 54.02 -22.89 -3.69
N SER A 486 53.48 -24.01 -4.12
CA SER A 486 54.30 -25.19 -4.44
C SER A 486 53.61 -26.07 -5.48
N ASN A 487 54.01 -25.87 -6.73
CA ASN A 487 53.88 -26.86 -7.78
C ASN A 487 55.09 -27.80 -7.66
N SER A 488 54.88 -29.08 -7.40
CA SER A 488 55.84 -30.12 -7.83
C SER A 488 55.15 -31.48 -7.98
N LYS A 489 55.02 -31.88 -9.24
CA LYS A 489 54.78 -33.24 -9.72
C LYS A 489 55.77 -34.25 -9.11
N GLN A 490 55.26 -35.44 -8.79
CA GLN A 490 55.80 -36.79 -9.03
C GLN A 490 54.68 -37.73 -8.51
N GLY A 491 53.99 -38.54 -9.31
CA GLY A 491 54.48 -39.59 -10.18
C GLY A 491 54.55 -40.89 -9.38
N VAL A 492 53.64 -41.85 -9.64
CA VAL A 492 53.84 -43.32 -9.70
C VAL A 492 52.49 -43.99 -9.95
N GLU A 493 52.52 -44.92 -10.90
CA GLU A 493 51.46 -45.77 -11.45
C GLU A 493 50.96 -46.86 -10.47
N SER A 494 49.74 -47.35 -10.73
CA SER A 494 49.42 -48.73 -11.13
C SER A 494 48.21 -49.35 -10.42
N SER A 495 47.17 -49.61 -11.22
CA SER A 495 46.24 -50.76 -11.25
C SER A 495 46.07 -51.68 -10.02
N SER A 496 44.80 -51.97 -9.65
CA SER A 496 44.18 -53.30 -9.81
C SER A 496 42.75 -53.37 -9.25
N ASP A 497 41.88 -53.93 -10.09
CA ASP A 497 40.82 -54.91 -9.79
C ASP A 497 39.46 -54.54 -9.20
N ALA A 498 38.53 -54.51 -10.15
CA ALA A 498 37.16 -54.97 -10.21
C ALA A 498 36.71 -56.15 -9.29
N VAL A 499 35.39 -56.12 -9.00
CA VAL A 499 34.42 -57.23 -8.91
C VAL A 499 34.06 -57.83 -7.53
N SER A 500 32.82 -57.50 -7.14
CA SER A 500 31.70 -58.27 -6.54
C SER A 500 31.89 -59.21 -5.33
N ASN A 501 30.93 -59.11 -4.41
CA ASN A 501 30.11 -60.18 -3.80
C ASN A 501 29.35 -59.54 -2.62
N SER A 502 28.07 -59.75 -2.32
CA SER A 502 26.95 -60.53 -2.86
C SER A 502 25.68 -59.96 -2.22
#